data_AF-A0A434CJ60-F1
#
_entry.id   AF-A0A434CJ60-F1
#
_cell.length_a   1.000
_cell.length_b   1.000
_cell.length_c   1.000
_cell.angle_alpha   90.00
_cell.angle_beta   90.00
_cell.angle_gamma   90.00
#
_symmetry.space_group_name_H-M   'P 1'
#
loop_
_entity.id
_entity.type
_entity.pdbx_description
1 polymer ?
#
loop_
_entity_poly.entity_id
_entity_poly.type
_entity_poly.pdbx_seq_one_letter_code
_entity_poly.pdbx_strand_id
1 'polypeptide(L)'
;SPFMEELVAAYYCAMDKNTPLRAKGILLAALGYFVLPTDVIPDFVFGLGFTDDIAVLTAAITAVKAHITPAHRLAARQAIADNS
;
A
#
# COMPACT_ATOMS: atom_id res chain seq x y z
N SER A 1 0.13 13.41 9.54
CA SER A 1 -1.27 13.00 9.80
C SER A 1 -1.31 11.51 10.09
N PRO A 2 -2.32 10.99 10.83
CA PRO A 2 -2.40 9.56 11.15
C PRO A 2 -2.37 8.65 9.92
N PHE A 3 -2.92 9.12 8.79
CA PHE A 3 -2.88 8.40 7.51
C PHE A 3 -1.46 8.27 6.95
N MET A 4 -0.67 9.35 6.94
CA MET A 4 0.72 9.31 6.49
C MET A 4 1.58 8.34 7.32
N GLU A 5 1.41 8.32 8.64
CA GLU A 5 2.11 7.37 9.51
C GLU A 5 1.82 5.91 9.11
N GLU A 6 0.56 5.58 8.83
CA GLU A 6 0.17 4.23 8.42
C GLU A 6 0.75 3.86 7.05
N LEU A 7 0.77 4.82 6.11
CA LEU A 7 1.28 4.64 4.75
C LEU A 7 2.80 4.41 4.76
N VAL A 8 3.54 5.21 5.53
CA VAL A 8 4.99 5.06 5.69
C VAL A 8 5.33 3.79 6.48
N ALA A 9 4.52 3.40 7.47
CA ALA A 9 4.71 2.12 8.17
C ALA A 9 4.47 0.93 7.24
N ALA A 10 3.47 0.98 6.36
CA ALA A 10 3.24 -0.02 5.34
C ALA A 10 4.40 -0.10 4.33
N TYR A 11 5.01 1.04 3.98
CA TYR A 11 6.25 1.09 3.19
C TYR A 11 7.39 0.34 3.90
N TYR A 12 7.69 0.68 5.16
CA TYR A 12 8.74 -0.04 5.90
C TYR A 12 8.45 -1.54 6.04
N CYS A 13 7.19 -1.90 6.26
CA CYS A 13 6.75 -3.29 6.30
C CYS A 13 6.99 -4.01 4.97
N ALA A 14 6.73 -3.38 3.83
CA ALA A 14 7.00 -3.96 2.51
C ALA A 14 8.49 -4.25 2.29
N MET A 15 9.36 -3.41 2.86
CA MET A 15 10.82 -3.50 2.72
C MET A 15 11.45 -4.45 3.73
N ASP A 16 10.76 -4.77 4.83
CA ASP A 16 11.23 -5.77 5.79
C ASP A 16 11.34 -7.16 5.15
N LYS A 17 12.52 -7.77 5.25
CA LYS A 17 12.82 -9.13 4.76
C LYS A 17 11.96 -10.20 5.44
N ASN A 18 11.50 -9.95 6.67
CA ASN A 18 10.66 -10.87 7.44
C ASN A 18 9.19 -10.84 7.02
N THR A 19 8.77 -9.84 6.25
CA THR A 19 7.40 -9.77 5.73
C THR A 19 7.17 -10.90 4.72
N PRO A 20 6.12 -11.72 4.87
CA PRO A 20 5.85 -12.83 3.98
C PRO A 20 5.76 -12.40 2.51
N LEU A 21 6.35 -13.20 1.62
CA LEU A 21 6.33 -12.95 0.17
C LEU A 21 4.92 -12.78 -0.39
N ARG A 22 3.91 -13.45 0.21
CA ARG A 22 2.50 -13.28 -0.18
C ARG A 22 2.01 -11.85 0.08
N ALA A 23 2.31 -11.29 1.25
CA ALA A 23 1.91 -9.92 1.59
C ALA A 23 2.63 -8.90 0.68
N LYS A 24 3.93 -9.11 0.42
CA LYS A 24 4.68 -8.30 -0.56
C LYS A 24 4.11 -8.43 -1.96
N GLY A 25 3.73 -9.64 -2.37
CA GLY A 25 3.12 -9.92 -3.67
C GLY A 25 1.80 -9.19 -3.86
N ILE A 26 0.96 -9.11 -2.83
CA ILE A 26 -0.30 -8.34 -2.89
C ILE A 26 -0.02 -6.84 -3.01
N LEU A 27 0.96 -6.32 -2.27
CA LEU A 27 1.37 -4.92 -2.40
C LEU A 27 1.91 -4.62 -3.80
N LEU A 28 2.78 -5.49 -4.34
CA LEU A 28 3.30 -5.38 -5.69
C LEU A 28 2.20 -5.53 -6.76
N ALA A 29 1.21 -6.39 -6.54
CA ALA A 29 0.06 -6.53 -7.45
C ALA A 29 -0.82 -5.28 -7.44
N ALA A 30 -1.03 -4.66 -6.28
CA ALA A 30 -1.77 -3.41 -6.17
C ALA A 30 -1.02 -2.22 -6.81
N LEU A 31 0.30 -2.15 -6.64
CA LEU A 31 1.13 -1.19 -7.36
C LEU A 31 1.17 -1.49 -8.86
N GLY A 32 1.24 -2.77 -9.21
CA GLY A 32 1.17 -3.25 -10.58
C GLY A 32 -0.15 -2.89 -11.24
N TYR A 33 -1.27 -2.89 -10.53
CA TYR A 33 -2.57 -2.41 -11.01
C TYR A 33 -2.55 -0.91 -11.36
N PHE A 34 -1.83 -0.09 -10.58
CA PHE A 34 -1.60 1.32 -10.91
C PHE A 34 -0.67 1.53 -12.12
N VAL A 35 0.29 0.61 -12.34
CA VAL A 35 1.30 0.69 -13.42
C VAL A 35 0.87 -0.03 -14.71
N LEU A 36 -0.08 -0.96 -14.62
CA LEU A 36 -0.83 -1.55 -15.73
C LEU A 36 -2.21 -0.89 -15.80
N PRO A 37 -2.29 0.37 -16.25
CA PRO A 37 -3.57 0.94 -16.62
C PRO A 37 -4.01 0.26 -17.93
N THR A 38 -5.31 0.26 -18.19
CA THR A 38 -5.90 0.18 -19.54
C THR A 38 -6.03 -1.16 -20.30
N ASP A 39 -5.17 -2.17 -20.21
CA ASP A 39 -5.20 -3.26 -21.23
C ASP A 39 -5.95 -4.57 -20.86
N VAL A 40 -6.39 -4.76 -19.60
CA VAL A 40 -6.99 -6.04 -19.14
C VAL A 40 -8.43 -5.90 -18.62
N ILE A 41 -9.00 -4.69 -18.61
CA ILE A 41 -10.40 -4.45 -18.24
C ILE A 41 -11.15 -3.96 -19.48
N PRO A 42 -11.75 -4.86 -20.28
CA PRO A 42 -12.59 -4.47 -21.40
C PRO A 42 -13.87 -3.80 -20.86
N ASP A 43 -14.11 -2.56 -21.28
CA ASP A 43 -15.40 -1.87 -21.46
C ASP A 43 -16.52 -1.95 -20.40
N PHE A 44 -16.27 -2.30 -19.12
CA PHE A 44 -17.33 -2.35 -18.09
C PHE A 44 -17.39 -1.17 -17.11
N VAL A 45 -16.43 -0.24 -17.11
CA VAL A 45 -16.30 0.79 -16.05
C VAL A 45 -16.38 2.22 -16.60
N PHE A 46 -17.36 2.50 -17.46
CA PHE A 46 -17.52 3.83 -18.06
C PHE A 46 -18.14 4.91 -17.12
N GLY A 47 -17.98 4.80 -15.78
CA GLY A 47 -18.65 5.74 -14.86
C GLY A 47 -18.24 5.78 -13.38
N LEU A 48 -17.15 5.11 -12.93
CA LEU A 48 -16.79 5.01 -11.50
C LEU A 48 -15.32 5.37 -11.19
N GLY A 49 -14.75 6.33 -11.94
CA GLY A 49 -13.30 6.60 -11.98
C GLY A 49 -12.59 7.20 -10.75
N PHE A 50 -13.14 7.09 -9.53
CA PHE A 50 -12.45 7.53 -8.29
C PHE A 50 -12.49 6.50 -7.16
N THR A 51 -13.46 5.58 -7.16
CA THR A 51 -13.62 4.57 -6.11
C THR A 51 -12.58 3.46 -6.22
N ASP A 52 -12.12 3.19 -7.45
CA ASP A 52 -11.24 2.07 -7.75
C ASP A 52 -9.82 2.24 -7.17
N ASP A 53 -9.25 3.45 -7.30
CA ASP A 53 -7.92 3.78 -6.77
C ASP A 53 -7.82 3.65 -5.25
N ILE A 54 -8.87 4.11 -4.54
CA ILE A 54 -8.93 4.02 -3.07
C ILE A 54 -9.12 2.58 -2.63
N ALA A 55 -9.94 1.79 -3.33
CA ALA A 55 -10.17 0.39 -3.02
C ALA A 55 -8.88 -0.43 -3.17
N VAL A 56 -8.12 -0.21 -4.24
CA VAL A 56 -6.83 -0.87 -4.50
C VAL A 56 -5.80 -0.49 -3.44
N LEU A 57 -5.66 0.82 -3.14
CA LEU A 57 -4.74 1.28 -2.09
C LEU A 57 -5.12 0.70 -0.72
N THR A 58 -6.41 0.68 -0.40
CA THR A 58 -6.92 0.14 0.86
C THR A 58 -6.68 -1.37 0.97
N ALA A 59 -6.87 -2.12 -0.13
CA ALA A 59 -6.59 -3.54 -0.18
C ALA A 59 -5.09 -3.84 0.02
N ALA A 60 -4.22 -3.05 -0.60
CA ALA A 60 -2.77 -3.15 -0.45
C ALA A 60 -2.33 -2.94 1.00
N ILE A 61 -2.81 -1.85 1.62
CA ILE A 61 -2.52 -1.54 3.03
C ILE A 61 -3.06 -2.66 3.92
N THR A 62 -4.28 -3.13 3.68
CA THR A 62 -4.90 -4.21 4.47
C THR A 62 -4.11 -5.50 4.38
N ALA A 63 -3.58 -5.86 3.21
CA ALA A 63 -2.80 -7.07 3.01
C ALA A 63 -1.48 -7.09 3.80
N VAL A 64 -0.87 -5.92 4.02
CA VAL A 64 0.36 -5.82 4.81
C VAL A 64 0.10 -5.46 6.27
N LYS A 65 -1.10 -4.97 6.62
CA LYS A 65 -1.45 -4.47 7.96
C LYS A 65 -1.18 -5.48 9.07
N ALA A 66 -1.47 -6.76 8.83
CA ALA A 66 -1.22 -7.83 9.80
C ALA A 66 0.28 -8.07 10.09
N HIS A 67 1.16 -7.57 9.23
CA HIS A 67 2.62 -7.68 9.34
C HIS A 67 3.29 -6.37 9.78
N ILE A 68 2.52 -5.29 9.96
CA ILE A 68 3.05 -4.03 10.48
C ILE A 68 3.41 -4.21 11.96
N THR A 69 4.71 -4.17 12.25
CA THR A 69 5.24 -4.29 13.61
C THR A 69 5.37 -2.91 14.27
N PRO A 70 5.53 -2.86 15.61
CA PRO A 70 5.87 -1.61 16.30
C PRO A 70 7.13 -0.95 15.76
N ALA A 71 8.11 -1.73 15.29
CA ALA A 71 9.34 -1.21 14.67
C ALA A 71 9.04 -0.45 13.37
N HIS A 72 8.12 -0.95 12.51
CA HIS A 72 7.71 -0.26 11.29
C HIS A 72 7.03 1.09 11.60
N ARG A 73 6.18 1.12 12.64
CA ARG A 73 5.51 2.35 13.10
C ARG A 73 6.50 3.37 13.67
N LEU A 74 7.51 2.91 14.41
CA LEU A 74 8.56 3.77 14.93
C LEU A 74 9.39 4.39 13.80
N ALA A 75 9.83 3.57 12.84
CA ALA A 75 10.56 4.05 11.67
C ALA A 75 9.75 5.07 10.87
N ALA A 76 8.45 4.86 10.72
CA ALA A 76 7.55 5.80 10.07
C ALA A 76 7.48 7.16 10.78
N ARG A 77 7.37 7.16 12.11
CA ARG A 77 7.35 8.39 12.91
C ARG A 77 8.65 9.16 12.80
N GLN A 78 9.79 8.47 12.85
CA GLN A 78 11.11 9.07 12.69
C GLN A 78 11.24 9.71 11.30
N ALA A 79 10.90 8.97 10.23
CA ALA A 79 10.99 9.48 8.87
C ALA A 79 10.10 10.71 8.62
N ILE A 80 8.93 10.80 9.26
CA ILE A 80 8.05 11.97 9.15
C ILE A 80 8.62 13.14 9.96
N ALA A 81 9.11 12.90 11.18
CA ALA A 81 9.68 13.92 12.04
C ALA A 81 10.97 14.54 11.47
N ASP A 82 11.81 13.73 10.83
CA ASP A 82 13.07 14.18 10.20
C ASP A 82 12.83 15.02 8.93
N ASN A 83 11.64 14.91 8.31
CA ASN A 83 11.24 15.66 7.11
C ASN A 83 10.29 16.84 7.42
N SER A 84 10.09 17.19 8.69
CA SER A 84 9.20 18.26 9.14
C SER A 84 9.94 19.51 9.59
#